data_AF-E1R466-F1
#
_entry.id   AF-E1R466-F1
#
_cell.length_a   1.000
_cell.length_b   1.000
_cell.length_c   1.000
_cell.angle_alpha   90.00
_cell.angle_beta   90.00
_cell.angle_gamma   90.00
#
_symmetry.space_group_name_H-M   'P 1'
#
loop_
_entity.id
_entity.type
_entity.pdbx_description
1 polymer ?
#
loop_
_entity_poly.entity_id
_entity_poly.type
_entity_poly.pdbx_seq_one_letter_code
_entity_poly.pdbx_strand_id
1 'polypeptide(L)'
;MERQFLYSVFRLIEHINRQELRNSSKHLIRNYIEESGEISLAGRGREAVERYTNTMLPSLQRLREKAKVAPLEPLDHLTLQLEWAARQAEKA
;
A
#
# COMPACT_ATOMS: atom_id res chain seq x y z
N MET A 1 -11.73 9.75 -1.25
CA MET A 1 -10.92 8.51 -1.11
C MET A 1 -11.19 7.88 0.25
N GLU A 2 -11.28 6.56 0.34
CA GLU A 2 -11.63 5.88 1.59
C GLU A 2 -10.49 6.00 2.62
N ARG A 3 -10.82 6.40 3.85
CA ARG A 3 -9.85 6.68 4.93
C ARG A 3 -8.96 5.48 5.26
N GLN A 4 -9.51 4.27 5.15
CA GLN A 4 -8.81 3.03 5.45
C GLN A 4 -7.71 2.74 4.42
N PHE A 5 -7.96 3.00 3.13
CA PHE A 5 -6.97 2.82 2.07
C PHE A 5 -5.73 3.71 2.28
N LEU A 6 -5.94 5.02 2.51
CA LEU A 6 -4.83 5.94 2.77
C LEU A 6 -4.01 5.54 4.00
N TYR A 7 -4.69 5.10 5.07
CA TYR A 7 -4.03 4.61 6.26
C TYR A 7 -3.17 3.37 5.99
N SER A 8 -3.66 2.43 5.18
CA SER A 8 -2.89 1.25 4.76
C SER A 8 -1.63 1.64 3.98
N VAL A 9 -1.72 2.60 3.04
CA VAL A 9 -0.54 3.11 2.31
C VAL A 9 0.49 3.71 3.27
N PHE A 10 0.05 4.61 4.16
CA PHE A 10 0.96 5.26 5.10
C PHE A 10 1.67 4.26 6.00
N ARG A 11 0.94 3.31 6.58
CA ARG A 11 1.53 2.27 7.44
C ARG A 11 2.57 1.45 6.72
N LEU A 12 2.36 1.17 5.44
CA LEU A 12 3.28 0.38 4.63
C LEU A 12 4.59 1.14 4.38
N ILE A 13 4.49 2.42 4.04
CA ILE A 13 5.65 3.31 3.88
C ILE A 13 6.40 3.47 5.21
N GLU A 14 5.67 3.72 6.30
CA GLU A 14 6.24 3.86 7.65
C GLU A 14 6.94 2.58 8.11
N HIS A 15 6.36 1.41 7.80
CA HIS A 15 6.96 0.11 8.12
C HIS A 15 8.26 -0.13 7.36
N ILE A 16 8.28 0.13 6.05
CA ILE A 16 9.48 -0.07 5.21
C ILE A 16 10.60 0.89 5.62
N ASN A 17 10.28 2.18 5.77
CA ASN A 17 11.26 3.19 6.13
C ASN A 17 11.62 3.18 7.63
N ARG A 18 10.90 2.40 8.44
CA ARG A 18 11.03 2.33 9.91
C ARG A 18 10.91 3.70 10.58
N GLN A 19 10.07 4.56 10.02
CA GLN A 19 9.89 5.94 10.47
C GLN A 19 8.45 6.40 10.25
N GLU A 20 7.90 7.12 11.22
CA GLU A 20 6.59 7.76 11.07
C GLU A 20 6.61 8.89 10.04
N LEU A 21 5.58 8.94 9.21
CA LEU A 21 5.41 10.00 8.22
C LEU A 21 4.87 11.25 8.90
N ARG A 22 5.51 12.39 8.61
CA ARG A 22 5.00 13.72 8.99
C ARG A 22 3.71 14.02 8.23
N ASN A 23 2.89 14.92 8.79
CA ASN A 23 1.64 15.34 8.15
C ASN A 23 1.85 15.89 6.73
N SER A 24 2.93 16.65 6.50
CA SER A 24 3.27 17.14 5.15
C SER A 24 3.54 16.00 4.17
N SER A 25 4.26 14.95 4.59
CA SER A 25 4.50 13.76 3.77
C SER A 25 3.20 13.01 3.47
N LYS A 26 2.32 12.85 4.47
CA LYS A 26 1.00 12.23 4.29
C LYS A 26 0.14 12.99 3.28
N HIS A 27 0.19 14.33 3.29
CA HIS A 27 -0.47 15.16 2.28
C HIS A 27 0.12 14.96 0.88
N LEU A 28 1.45 14.95 0.73
CA LEU A 28 2.08 14.73 -0.57
C LEU A 28 1.74 13.36 -1.16
N ILE A 29 1.79 12.29 -0.34
CA ILE A 29 1.44 10.93 -0.77
C ILE A 29 -0.03 10.87 -1.19
N ARG A 30 -0.93 11.50 -0.43
CA ARG A 30 -2.35 11.57 -0.79
C ARG A 30 -2.55 12.25 -2.14
N ASN A 31 -1.95 13.42 -2.35
CA ASN A 31 -2.06 14.15 -3.61
C ASN A 31 -1.53 13.31 -4.77
N TYR A 32 -0.38 12.65 -4.58
CA TYR A 32 0.20 11.75 -5.58
C TYR A 32 -0.78 10.63 -6.01
N ILE A 33 -1.46 10.01 -5.06
CA ILE A 33 -2.45 8.96 -5.36
C ILE A 33 -3.68 9.54 -6.08
N GLU A 34 -4.15 10.72 -5.65
CA GLU A 34 -5.29 11.39 -6.30
C GLU A 34 -4.98 11.75 -7.77
N GLU A 35 -3.74 12.16 -8.04
CA GLU A 35 -3.25 12.60 -9.36
C GLU A 35 -2.66 11.47 -10.22
N SER A 36 -2.41 10.27 -9.67
CA SER A 36 -1.84 9.16 -10.43
C SER A 36 -2.77 8.73 -11.58
N GLY A 37 -2.14 8.46 -12.73
CA GLY A 37 -2.80 7.97 -13.94
C GLY A 37 -3.18 6.48 -13.88
N GLU A 38 -2.84 5.77 -12.80
CA GLU A 38 -3.22 4.38 -12.61
C GLU A 38 -4.74 4.22 -12.52
N ILE A 39 -5.25 3.15 -13.14
CA ILE A 39 -6.69 2.91 -13.27
C ILE A 39 -7.26 2.42 -11.93
N SER A 40 -6.56 1.51 -11.27
CA SER A 40 -7.00 0.90 -10.01
C SER A 40 -6.44 1.64 -8.80
N LEU A 41 -7.23 1.72 -7.73
CA LEU A 41 -6.79 2.30 -6.48
C LEU A 41 -5.68 1.47 -5.82
N ALA A 42 -5.72 0.14 -6.00
CA ALA A 42 -4.65 -0.76 -5.60
C ALA A 42 -3.34 -0.41 -6.33
N GLY A 43 -3.38 -0.24 -7.65
CA GLY A 43 -2.25 0.18 -8.48
C GLY A 43 -1.64 1.50 -7.98
N ARG A 44 -2.47 2.53 -7.80
CA ARG A 44 -2.04 3.83 -7.25
C ARG A 44 -1.35 3.70 -5.90
N GLY A 45 -1.90 2.85 -5.01
CA GLY A 45 -1.32 2.59 -3.70
C GLY A 45 0.05 1.92 -3.80
N ARG A 46 0.20 0.92 -4.67
CA ARG A 46 1.48 0.23 -4.90
C ARG A 46 2.54 1.17 -5.49
N GLU A 47 2.18 1.95 -6.51
CA GLU A 47 3.07 2.97 -7.09
C GLU A 47 3.51 3.99 -6.03
N ALA A 48 2.58 4.47 -5.20
CA ALA A 48 2.91 5.41 -4.13
C ALA A 48 3.92 4.79 -3.16
N VAL A 49 3.69 3.54 -2.71
CA VAL A 49 4.65 2.86 -1.85
C VAL A 49 6.01 2.76 -2.52
N GLU A 50 6.07 2.28 -3.76
CA GLU A 50 7.33 2.12 -4.49
C GLU A 50 8.06 3.46 -4.65
N ARG A 51 7.35 4.52 -5.03
CA ARG A 51 7.92 5.87 -5.21
C ARG A 51 8.52 6.44 -3.92
N TYR A 52 7.89 6.21 -2.77
CA TYR A 52 8.30 6.82 -1.49
C TYR A 52 9.17 5.90 -0.62
N THR A 53 9.40 4.65 -1.04
CA THR A 53 10.25 3.70 -0.31
C THR A 53 11.33 3.04 -1.17
N ASN A 54 11.32 3.25 -2.49
CA ASN A 54 12.10 2.50 -3.48
C ASN A 54 11.97 0.97 -3.33
N THR A 55 10.85 0.51 -2.78
CA THR A 55 10.60 -0.91 -2.52
C THR A 55 9.41 -1.38 -3.34
N MET A 56 9.66 -2.33 -4.24
CA MET A 56 8.60 -3.02 -4.98
C MET A 56 7.88 -4.01 -4.07
N LEU A 57 6.56 -3.86 -3.94
CA LEU A 57 5.75 -4.77 -3.12
C LEU A 57 5.59 -6.15 -3.79
N PRO A 58 5.50 -7.24 -3.01
CA PRO A 58 5.22 -8.57 -3.56
C PRO A 58 3.82 -8.62 -4.19
N SER A 59 3.68 -9.35 -5.29
CA SER A 59 2.38 -9.54 -5.95
C SER A 59 1.47 -10.47 -5.13
N LEU A 60 0.15 -10.36 -5.30
CA LEU A 60 -0.81 -11.25 -4.64
C LEU A 60 -0.57 -12.72 -4.95
N GLN A 61 -0.15 -13.04 -6.18
CA GLN A 61 0.21 -14.41 -6.55
C GLN A 61 1.41 -14.90 -5.74
N ARG A 62 2.48 -14.10 -5.65
CA ARG A 62 3.67 -14.44 -4.86
C ARG A 62 3.34 -14.63 -3.39
N LEU A 63 2.49 -13.78 -2.82
CA LEU A 63 2.03 -13.91 -1.43
C LEU A 63 1.24 -15.21 -1.22
N ARG A 64 0.36 -15.55 -2.17
CA ARG A 64 -0.41 -16.80 -2.14
C ARG A 64 0.48 -18.04 -2.22
N GLU A 65 1.54 -17.99 -3.01
CA GLU A 65 2.53 -19.07 -3.12
C GLU A 65 3.36 -19.19 -1.83
N LYS A 66 3.85 -18.06 -1.30
CA LYS A 66 4.60 -18.03 -0.02
C LYS A 66 3.78 -18.64 1.12
N ALA A 67 2.51 -18.27 1.25
CA ALA A 67 1.62 -18.75 2.31
C ALA A 67 1.41 -20.28 2.32
N LYS A 68 1.70 -20.98 1.20
CA LYS A 68 1.60 -22.45 1.14
C LYS A 68 2.79 -23.15 1.79
N VAL A 69 3.95 -22.48 1.85
CA VAL A 69 5.23 -23.09 2.23
C VAL A 69 5.86 -22.44 3.46
N ALA A 70 5.44 -21.23 3.81
CA ALA A 70 5.98 -20.47 4.92
C ALA A 70 4.93 -19.50 5.50
N PRO A 71 5.05 -19.13 6.79
CA PRO A 71 4.24 -18.05 7.35
C PRO A 71 4.50 -16.73 6.64
N LEU A 72 3.46 -15.90 6.55
CA LEU A 72 3.57 -14.56 6.01
C LEU A 72 4.25 -13.62 7.03
N GLU A 73 5.06 -12.71 6.50
CA GLU A 73 5.78 -11.72 7.29
C GLU A 73 4.95 -10.42 7.44
N PRO A 74 5.33 -9.51 8.36
CA PRO A 74 4.58 -8.27 8.56
C PRO A 74 4.35 -7.46 7.28
N LEU A 75 5.35 -7.36 6.40
CA LEU A 75 5.22 -6.67 5.11
C LEU A 75 4.19 -7.33 4.19
N ASP A 76 4.12 -8.67 4.18
CA ASP A 76 3.14 -9.42 3.40
C ASP A 76 1.72 -9.10 3.88
N HIS A 77 1.52 -9.12 5.20
CA HIS A 77 0.23 -8.79 5.80
C HIS A 77 -0.19 -7.35 5.52
N LEU A 78 0.72 -6.38 5.61
CA LEU A 78 0.43 -4.99 5.27
C LEU A 78 0.10 -4.83 3.77
N THR A 79 0.78 -5.58 2.90
CA THR A 79 0.48 -5.60 1.46
C THR A 79 -0.93 -6.14 1.21
N LEU A 80 -1.32 -7.25 1.86
CA LEU A 80 -2.69 -7.76 1.76
C LEU A 80 -3.74 -6.78 2.30
N GLN A 81 -3.42 -6.03 3.37
CA GLN A 81 -4.31 -5.00 3.93
C GLN A 81 -4.50 -3.83 2.97
N LEU A 82 -3.45 -3.41 2.26
CA LEU A 82 -3.55 -2.38 1.21
C LEU A 82 -4.51 -2.83 0.10
N GLU A 83 -4.30 -4.03 -0.42
CA GLU A 83 -5.10 -4.60 -1.52
C GLU A 83 -6.57 -4.76 -1.13
N TRP A 84 -6.82 -5.25 0.09
CA TRP A 84 -8.17 -5.35 0.62
C TRP A 84 -8.83 -3.99 0.78
N ALA A 85 -8.14 -3.01 1.38
CA ALA A 85 -8.69 -1.67 1.60
C ALA A 85 -8.97 -0.95 0.27
N ALA A 86 -8.09 -1.10 -0.72
CA ALA A 86 -8.32 -0.56 -2.06
C ALA A 86 -9.60 -1.12 -2.68
N ARG A 87 -9.80 -2.44 -2.58
CA ARG A 87 -10.99 -3.11 -3.11
C ARG A 87 -12.28 -2.70 -2.40
N GLN A 88 -12.22 -2.38 -1.11
CA GLN A 88 -13.38 -1.91 -0.36
C GLN A 88 -13.75 -0.48 -0.78
N ALA A 89 -12.74 0.38 -0.92
CA ALA A 89 -12.90 1.75 -1.37
C ALA A 89 -13.48 1.88 -2.78
N GLU A 90 -13.13 0.96 -3.69
CA GLU A 90 -13.66 0.94 -5.07
C GLU A 90 -15.12 0.47 -5.15
N LYS A 91 -15.62 -0.22 -4.12
CA LYS A 91 -17.02 -0.67 -4.07
C LYS A 91 -17.96 0.34 -3.40
N ALA A 92 -17.41 1.32 -2.70
CA ALA A 92 -18.13 2.34 -1.95
C ALA A 92 -18.46 3.56 -2.82
#